data_AF-A0A972DYK0-F1
#
_entry.id   AF-A0A972DYK0-F1
#
_cell.length_a   1.000
_cell.length_b   1.000
_cell.length_c   1.000
_cell.angle_alpha   90.00
_cell.angle_beta   90.00
_cell.angle_gamma   90.00
#
_symmetry.space_group_name_H-M   'P 1'
#
loop_
_entity.id
_entity.type
_entity.pdbx_description
1 polymer ?
#
loop_
_entity_poly.entity_id
_entity_poly.type
_entity_poly.pdbx_seq_one_letter_code
_entity_poly.pdbx_strand_id
1 'polypeptide(L)'
;MSDSLSDDGRNAVGWFAAVVFGAMAGGMAWGIRGQYGHETGAMLAGLLVSLTLVTLLCPRASLLGAARAVALGTVAMGFGGSMTYGQTVGLTHDPELVGNWAALGWGMLGLAIKGGLWIGFAGAFLGMGLGGTRYRPLEMLLLMLGLVMAYFTGVALINSPFDPANRELPVLYFSADWHWQPDKVLKPRPECWGGLLAALAVLTVYVGYWRKDGLARRLVWWGVLGGALGFPLGQSIQAYHAWNPDFLRGSFLEGTAINWWNMMETTYGAVMGALLSCGLWLNRKWIQLDRAVSDVTLSAPVEWILLAIHLILLISVEFVDRSMVDSLGRPILSGAFGAVDFLYDLGLIMGIIPIVAVVGGRWWPYFAVFPVMLIPYAGKTVRQLVYKEAAVAPVVGWLVYLIVPLAVVTTIAITYARRAPEEPSGNAFARRTLLLSAWLYFLLNYAFFRFPWPWAEWTGRTPNGIIFTICVLGLTACALFVIPYGQGRGKKGSEACHE
;
A
#
# COMPACT_ATOMS: atom_id res chain seq x y z
N MET A 1 -11.54 -43.42 23.19
CA MET A 1 -12.00 -42.43 22.19
C MET A 1 -11.85 -41.05 22.81
N SER A 2 -10.61 -40.59 22.85
CA SER A 2 -10.17 -39.30 23.33
C SER A 2 -8.99 -38.96 22.44
N ASP A 3 -9.27 -38.34 21.29
CA ASP A 3 -8.21 -37.88 20.42
C ASP A 3 -7.52 -36.71 21.13
N SER A 4 -6.41 -37.08 21.74
CA SER A 4 -5.40 -36.22 22.30
C SER A 4 -5.07 -35.12 21.31
N LEU A 5 -5.45 -33.89 21.67
CA LEU A 5 -4.77 -32.69 21.23
C LEU A 5 -3.29 -32.88 21.54
N SER A 6 -2.52 -33.30 20.53
CA SER A 6 -1.07 -33.28 20.58
C SER A 6 -0.66 -31.82 20.73
N ASP A 7 -0.38 -31.43 21.97
CA ASP A 7 0.27 -30.19 22.36
C ASP A 7 1.71 -30.22 21.84
N ASP A 8 1.84 -30.03 20.52
CA ASP A 8 3.10 -29.78 19.87
C ASP A 8 3.53 -28.38 20.31
N GLY A 9 4.39 -28.30 21.33
CA GLY A 9 4.93 -27.11 22.00
C GLY A 9 5.66 -26.09 21.11
N ARG A 10 4.98 -25.63 20.06
CA ARG A 10 5.34 -24.50 19.20
C ARG A 10 4.48 -23.35 19.68
N ASN A 11 5.05 -22.39 20.40
CA ASN A 11 4.39 -21.10 20.64
C ASN A 11 4.11 -20.44 19.28
N ALA A 12 2.95 -20.74 18.70
CA ALA A 12 2.53 -20.22 17.41
C ALA A 12 2.10 -18.77 17.61
N VAL A 13 2.55 -17.85 16.75
CA VAL A 13 1.87 -16.56 16.60
C VAL A 13 0.40 -16.88 16.32
N GLY A 14 -0.48 -16.56 17.27
CA GLY A 14 -1.91 -16.77 17.12
C GLY A 14 -2.46 -15.90 15.99
N TRP A 15 -3.54 -16.34 15.35
CA TRP A 15 -4.20 -15.58 14.29
C TRP A 15 -4.56 -14.16 14.73
N PHE A 16 -4.93 -14.00 16.00
CA PHE A 16 -5.26 -12.71 16.61
C PHE A 16 -4.09 -11.72 16.53
N ALA A 17 -2.86 -12.15 16.84
CA ALA A 17 -1.68 -11.28 16.77
C ALA A 17 -1.42 -10.82 15.32
N ALA A 18 -1.53 -11.73 14.35
CA ALA A 18 -1.39 -11.37 12.93
C ALA A 18 -2.45 -10.35 12.49
N VAL A 19 -3.71 -10.56 12.91
CA VAL A 19 -4.82 -9.66 12.60
C VAL A 19 -4.63 -8.28 13.23
N VAL A 20 -4.29 -8.20 14.52
CA VAL A 20 -4.13 -6.93 15.24
C VAL A 20 -2.96 -6.11 14.71
N PHE A 21 -1.78 -6.72 14.56
CA PHE A 21 -0.63 -5.99 14.03
C PHE A 21 -0.80 -5.65 12.55
N GLY A 22 -1.46 -6.52 11.78
CA GLY A 22 -1.89 -6.24 10.42
C GLY A 22 -2.81 -5.02 10.33
N ALA A 23 -3.79 -4.92 11.24
CA ALA A 23 -4.70 -3.79 11.33
C ALA A 23 -3.98 -2.49 11.72
N MET A 24 -3.06 -2.55 12.69
CA MET A 24 -2.25 -1.39 13.08
C MET A 24 -1.36 -0.90 11.94
N ALA A 25 -0.70 -1.82 11.23
CA ALA A 25 0.13 -1.51 10.06
C ALA A 25 -0.70 -0.89 8.94
N GLY A 26 -1.78 -1.55 8.56
CA GLY A 26 -2.67 -1.09 7.48
C GLY A 26 -3.35 0.23 7.82
N GLY A 27 -3.92 0.36 9.02
CA GLY A 27 -4.67 1.55 9.42
C GLY A 27 -3.80 2.79 9.54
N MET A 28 -2.63 2.68 10.16
CA MET A 28 -1.69 3.80 10.22
C MET A 28 -1.20 4.19 8.83
N ALA A 29 -0.74 3.22 8.03
CA ALA A 29 -0.18 3.50 6.71
C ALA A 29 -1.22 4.08 5.74
N TRP A 30 -2.44 3.55 5.73
CA TRP A 30 -3.50 4.00 4.84
C TRP A 30 -4.08 5.35 5.26
N GLY A 31 -4.19 5.62 6.57
CA GLY A 31 -4.54 6.94 7.06
C GLY A 31 -3.49 7.99 6.72
N ILE A 32 -2.20 7.66 6.86
CA ILE A 32 -1.10 8.53 6.43
C ILE A 32 -1.17 8.80 4.92
N ARG A 33 -1.38 7.76 4.09
CA ARG A 33 -1.52 7.87 2.63
C ARG A 33 -2.47 9.00 2.21
N GLY A 34 -3.57 9.20 2.93
CA GLY A 34 -4.56 10.25 2.67
C GLY A 34 -4.01 11.67 2.49
N GLN A 35 -2.79 11.92 2.98
CA GLN A 35 -2.12 13.21 2.91
C GLN A 35 -1.05 13.28 1.82
N TYR A 36 -0.58 12.11 1.39
CA TYR A 36 0.58 11.95 0.53
C TYR A 36 0.24 11.50 -0.89
N GLY A 37 -1.01 11.21 -1.22
CA GLY A 37 -1.46 10.95 -2.60
C GLY A 37 -1.78 9.49 -2.90
N HIS A 38 -2.23 9.21 -4.13
CA HIS A 38 -3.00 8.01 -4.41
C HIS A 38 -2.15 6.73 -4.55
N GLU A 39 -1.20 6.70 -5.50
CA GLU A 39 -0.40 5.53 -5.90
C GLU A 39 0.79 5.34 -4.96
N THR A 40 1.72 6.31 -4.95
CA THR A 40 2.94 6.26 -4.13
C THR A 40 2.63 6.33 -2.64
N GLY A 41 1.54 7.01 -2.28
CA GLY A 41 1.02 6.99 -0.92
C GLY A 41 0.60 5.59 -0.48
N ALA A 42 -0.12 4.85 -1.33
CA ALA A 42 -0.62 3.51 -1.00
C ALA A 42 0.49 2.47 -0.80
N MET A 43 1.65 2.67 -1.43
CA MET A 43 2.80 1.79 -1.25
C MET A 43 3.22 1.66 0.23
N LEU A 44 2.97 2.67 1.08
CA LEU A 44 3.29 2.61 2.51
C LEU A 44 2.52 1.49 3.23
N ALA A 45 1.26 1.28 2.86
CA ALA A 45 0.46 0.21 3.44
C ALA A 45 0.99 -1.16 3.01
N GLY A 46 1.40 -1.30 1.74
CA GLY A 46 2.08 -2.49 1.25
C GLY A 46 3.38 -2.77 2.03
N LEU A 47 4.17 -1.73 2.30
CA LEU A 47 5.41 -1.83 3.06
C LEU A 47 5.18 -2.31 4.49
N LEU A 48 4.37 -1.59 5.28
CA LEU A 48 4.20 -1.89 6.70
C LEU A 48 3.48 -3.23 6.92
N VAL A 49 2.45 -3.54 6.12
CA VAL A 49 1.73 -4.82 6.24
C VAL A 49 2.63 -5.98 5.85
N SER A 50 3.39 -5.87 4.75
CA SER A 50 4.30 -6.95 4.33
C SER A 50 5.43 -7.18 5.33
N LEU A 51 6.03 -6.11 5.86
CA LEU A 51 7.06 -6.22 6.91
C LEU A 51 6.51 -6.90 8.16
N THR A 52 5.33 -6.48 8.62
CA THR A 52 4.64 -7.09 9.77
C THR A 52 4.43 -8.59 9.56
N LEU A 53 3.96 -8.97 8.38
CA LEU A 53 3.71 -10.38 8.04
C LEU A 53 4.98 -11.22 7.94
N VAL A 54 6.04 -10.69 7.34
CA VAL A 54 7.34 -11.38 7.29
C VAL A 54 7.94 -11.51 8.70
N THR A 55 7.82 -10.48 9.53
CA THR A 55 8.24 -10.53 10.94
C THR A 55 7.53 -11.63 11.72
N LEU A 56 6.23 -11.78 11.53
CA LEU A 56 5.42 -12.73 12.30
C LEU A 56 5.49 -14.17 11.78
N LEU A 57 5.51 -14.35 10.45
CA LEU A 57 5.22 -15.65 9.82
C LEU A 57 6.40 -16.26 9.06
N CYS A 58 7.50 -15.51 8.87
CA CYS A 58 8.63 -15.96 8.06
C CYS A 58 9.95 -15.99 8.88
N PRO A 59 10.06 -16.83 9.93
CA PRO A 59 11.23 -16.89 10.82
C PRO A 59 12.55 -17.28 10.12
N ARG A 60 12.44 -18.05 9.03
CA ARG A 60 13.55 -18.72 8.33
C ARG A 60 13.75 -18.16 6.91
N ALA A 61 13.11 -17.04 6.62
CA ALA A 61 13.27 -16.36 5.35
C ALA A 61 14.74 -15.96 5.12
N SER A 62 15.22 -16.20 3.90
CA SER A 62 16.46 -15.58 3.45
C SER A 62 16.31 -14.05 3.39
N LEU A 63 17.42 -13.33 3.56
CA LEU A 63 17.41 -11.87 3.54
C LEU A 63 16.85 -11.32 2.22
N LEU A 64 17.34 -11.82 1.08
CA LEU A 64 16.86 -11.39 -0.23
C LEU A 64 15.40 -11.82 -0.50
N GLY A 65 15.00 -13.01 -0.06
CA GLY A 65 13.63 -13.49 -0.20
C GLY A 65 12.63 -12.62 0.56
N ALA A 66 12.95 -12.27 1.81
CA ALA A 66 12.17 -11.35 2.62
C ALA A 66 12.06 -9.97 1.95
N ALA A 67 13.18 -9.40 1.52
CA ALA A 67 13.20 -8.10 0.86
C ALA A 67 12.37 -8.10 -0.44
N ARG A 68 12.45 -9.17 -1.25
CA ARG A 68 11.65 -9.31 -2.48
C ARG A 68 10.16 -9.40 -2.16
N ALA A 69 9.76 -10.22 -1.19
CA ALA A 69 8.35 -10.33 -0.80
C ALA A 69 7.77 -9.00 -0.33
N VAL A 70 8.52 -8.28 0.51
CA VAL A 70 8.13 -6.94 0.98
C VAL A 70 8.05 -5.97 -0.19
N ALA A 71 9.07 -5.90 -1.04
CA ALA A 71 9.10 -4.97 -2.17
C ALA A 71 7.96 -5.21 -3.18
N LEU A 72 7.64 -6.48 -3.48
CA LEU A 72 6.52 -6.84 -4.35
C LEU A 72 5.18 -6.41 -3.75
N GLY A 73 4.96 -6.65 -2.45
CA GLY A 73 3.77 -6.18 -1.74
C GLY A 73 3.68 -4.65 -1.70
N THR A 74 4.79 -3.96 -1.44
CA THR A 74 4.90 -2.50 -1.46
C THR A 74 4.50 -1.91 -2.81
N VAL A 75 5.14 -2.36 -3.90
CA VAL A 75 4.90 -1.82 -5.25
C VAL A 75 3.47 -2.11 -5.71
N ALA A 76 3.00 -3.35 -5.55
CA ALA A 76 1.67 -3.74 -6.02
C ALA A 76 0.53 -3.06 -5.26
N MET A 77 0.75 -2.65 -4.01
CA MET A 77 -0.21 -1.81 -3.28
C MET A 77 -0.43 -0.45 -3.97
N GLY A 78 0.51 0.04 -4.77
CA GLY A 78 0.36 1.28 -5.53
C GLY A 78 -0.57 1.17 -6.74
N PHE A 79 -0.85 -0.03 -7.26
CA PHE A 79 -1.51 -0.20 -8.57
C PHE A 79 -2.94 0.34 -8.61
N GLY A 80 -3.69 0.18 -7.50
CA GLY A 80 -5.05 0.68 -7.42
C GLY A 80 -5.18 2.19 -7.23
N GLY A 81 -4.06 2.92 -7.03
CA GLY A 81 -4.03 4.39 -6.89
C GLY A 81 -4.75 5.11 -8.02
N SER A 82 -4.67 4.53 -9.22
CA SER A 82 -5.25 5.04 -10.46
C SER A 82 -6.80 5.15 -10.46
N MET A 83 -7.49 4.52 -9.51
CA MET A 83 -8.95 4.57 -9.45
C MET A 83 -9.44 5.88 -8.82
N THR A 84 -10.27 6.59 -9.56
CA THR A 84 -11.06 7.72 -9.05
C THR A 84 -12.12 7.21 -8.08
N TYR A 85 -11.94 7.44 -6.77
CA TYR A 85 -12.93 7.04 -5.76
C TYR A 85 -13.55 8.20 -4.99
N GLY A 86 -12.96 9.41 -5.04
CA GLY A 86 -13.50 10.57 -4.30
C GLY A 86 -14.94 10.90 -4.68
N GLN A 87 -15.29 10.82 -5.98
CA GLN A 87 -16.67 11.02 -6.43
C GLN A 87 -17.61 9.87 -6.05
N THR A 88 -17.09 8.64 -5.94
CA THR A 88 -17.85 7.48 -5.41
C THR A 88 -18.14 7.64 -3.92
N VAL A 89 -17.16 8.12 -3.15
CA VAL A 89 -17.35 8.48 -1.74
C VAL A 89 -18.41 9.58 -1.62
N GLY A 90 -18.41 10.58 -2.51
CA GLY A 90 -19.43 11.64 -2.54
C GLY A 90 -20.87 11.12 -2.59
N LEU A 91 -21.13 10.04 -3.33
CA LEU A 91 -22.46 9.41 -3.41
C LEU A 91 -23.04 8.99 -2.05
N THR A 92 -22.19 8.76 -1.05
CA THR A 92 -22.62 8.26 0.25
C THR A 92 -22.81 9.35 1.31
N HIS A 93 -22.29 10.56 1.09
CA HIS A 93 -22.18 11.55 2.17
C HIS A 93 -22.26 13.01 1.73
N ASP A 94 -22.33 13.31 0.42
CA ASP A 94 -22.57 14.67 -0.04
C ASP A 94 -23.92 15.16 0.51
N PRO A 95 -24.03 16.41 1.03
CA PRO A 95 -25.23 16.89 1.70
C PRO A 95 -26.52 16.74 0.89
N GLU A 96 -26.43 16.90 -0.43
CA GLU A 96 -27.56 16.78 -1.37
C GLU A 96 -28.06 15.34 -1.54
N LEU A 97 -27.25 14.34 -1.16
CA LEU A 97 -27.55 12.91 -1.30
C LEU A 97 -27.87 12.24 0.04
N VAL A 98 -27.74 12.96 1.16
CA VAL A 98 -28.19 12.47 2.48
C VAL A 98 -29.70 12.23 2.43
N GLY A 99 -30.12 11.02 2.82
CA GLY A 99 -31.50 10.55 2.69
C GLY A 99 -31.75 9.70 1.44
N ASN A 100 -30.85 9.72 0.45
CA ASN A 100 -30.93 8.86 -0.73
C ASN A 100 -30.23 7.51 -0.50
N TRP A 101 -30.98 6.52 -0.04
CA TRP A 101 -30.46 5.18 0.25
C TRP A 101 -29.95 4.43 -1.00
N ALA A 102 -30.50 4.73 -2.18
CA ALA A 102 -30.06 4.12 -3.43
C ALA A 102 -28.66 4.63 -3.83
N ALA A 103 -28.43 5.95 -3.71
CA ALA A 103 -27.12 6.56 -3.94
C ALA A 103 -26.07 6.02 -2.96
N LEU A 104 -26.44 5.91 -1.68
CA LEU A 104 -25.61 5.28 -0.65
C LEU A 104 -25.23 3.85 -1.02
N GLY A 105 -26.20 3.01 -1.35
CA GLY A 105 -25.96 1.61 -1.74
C GLY A 105 -25.08 1.48 -2.98
N TRP A 106 -25.31 2.33 -3.99
CA TRP A 106 -24.51 2.34 -5.22
C TRP A 106 -23.06 2.79 -4.97
N GLY A 107 -22.87 3.84 -4.17
CA GLY A 107 -21.55 4.29 -3.72
C GLY A 107 -20.81 3.20 -2.95
N MET A 108 -21.46 2.56 -1.98
CA MET A 108 -20.87 1.46 -1.20
C MET A 108 -20.47 0.26 -2.07
N LEU A 109 -21.29 -0.11 -3.06
CA LEU A 109 -20.95 -1.16 -4.03
C LEU A 109 -19.74 -0.77 -4.88
N GLY A 110 -19.71 0.46 -5.39
CA GLY A 110 -18.58 0.98 -6.15
C GLY A 110 -17.27 0.96 -5.35
N LEU A 111 -17.33 1.36 -4.07
CA LEU A 111 -16.18 1.28 -3.16
C LEU A 111 -15.75 -0.15 -2.87
N ALA A 112 -16.70 -1.09 -2.73
CA ALA A 112 -16.38 -2.51 -2.55
C ALA A 112 -15.62 -3.07 -3.77
N ILE A 113 -16.07 -2.76 -4.99
CA ILE A 113 -15.41 -3.18 -6.23
C ILE A 113 -14.02 -2.56 -6.33
N LYS A 114 -13.92 -1.23 -6.21
CA LYS A 114 -12.64 -0.50 -6.32
C LYS A 114 -11.65 -0.96 -5.25
N GLY A 115 -12.09 -1.08 -4.00
CA GLY A 115 -11.28 -1.60 -2.90
C GLY A 115 -10.81 -3.02 -3.16
N GLY A 116 -11.72 -3.93 -3.54
CA GLY A 116 -11.38 -5.32 -3.80
C GLY A 116 -10.34 -5.49 -4.91
N LEU A 117 -10.52 -4.79 -6.02
CA LEU A 117 -9.55 -4.79 -7.13
C LEU A 117 -8.17 -4.30 -6.68
N TRP A 118 -8.14 -3.20 -5.94
CA TRP A 118 -6.91 -2.60 -5.43
C TRP A 118 -6.08 -3.60 -4.61
N ILE A 119 -6.70 -4.15 -3.57
CA ILE A 119 -5.98 -4.98 -2.59
C ILE A 119 -5.75 -6.38 -3.15
N GLY A 120 -6.55 -6.82 -4.13
CA GLY A 120 -6.33 -8.05 -4.89
C GLY A 120 -4.94 -8.10 -5.54
N PHE A 121 -4.48 -7.00 -6.15
CA PHE A 121 -3.11 -6.91 -6.69
C PHE A 121 -2.05 -7.03 -5.59
N ALA A 122 -2.21 -6.29 -4.50
CA ALA A 122 -1.26 -6.34 -3.38
C ALA A 122 -1.15 -7.76 -2.81
N GLY A 123 -2.28 -8.44 -2.62
CA GLY A 123 -2.32 -9.83 -2.19
C GLY A 123 -1.65 -10.79 -3.17
N ALA A 124 -1.91 -10.64 -4.47
CA ALA A 124 -1.29 -11.46 -5.52
C ALA A 124 0.23 -11.40 -5.46
N PHE A 125 0.80 -10.18 -5.52
CA PHE A 125 2.24 -9.97 -5.59
C PHE A 125 2.96 -10.27 -4.26
N LEU A 126 2.32 -9.99 -3.13
CA LEU A 126 2.82 -10.46 -1.83
C LEU A 126 2.88 -11.99 -1.80
N GLY A 127 1.83 -12.67 -2.28
CA GLY A 127 1.81 -14.12 -2.35
C GLY A 127 2.81 -14.70 -3.34
N MET A 128 3.07 -14.04 -4.47
CA MET A 128 4.14 -14.42 -5.41
C MET A 128 5.51 -14.34 -4.74
N GLY A 129 5.74 -13.30 -3.93
CA GLY A 129 6.96 -13.16 -3.14
C GLY A 129 7.10 -14.22 -2.05
N LEU A 130 5.99 -14.63 -1.44
CA LEU A 130 5.96 -15.57 -0.31
C LEU A 130 5.89 -17.06 -0.68
N GLY A 131 5.35 -17.38 -1.86
CA GLY A 131 4.93 -18.74 -2.24
C GLY A 131 6.05 -19.66 -2.72
N GLY A 132 7.28 -19.16 -2.85
CA GLY A 132 8.46 -19.92 -3.32
C GLY A 132 8.48 -20.22 -4.82
N THR A 133 7.45 -19.82 -5.57
CA THR A 133 7.39 -19.95 -7.03
C THR A 133 8.43 -19.03 -7.69
N ARG A 134 9.24 -19.58 -8.59
CA ARG A 134 10.32 -18.81 -9.26
C ARG A 134 9.82 -18.02 -10.47
N TYR A 135 9.63 -16.72 -10.33
CA TYR A 135 9.36 -15.82 -11.44
C TYR A 135 10.65 -15.28 -12.06
N ARG A 136 10.74 -15.18 -13.39
CA ARG A 136 11.90 -14.60 -14.10
C ARG A 136 11.66 -13.14 -14.51
N PRO A 137 12.70 -12.29 -14.67
CA PRO A 137 12.49 -10.89 -15.02
C PRO A 137 11.77 -10.67 -16.35
N LEU A 138 12.15 -11.41 -17.40
CA LEU A 138 11.49 -11.34 -18.70
C LEU A 138 10.03 -11.78 -18.61
N GLU A 139 9.78 -12.85 -17.86
CA GLU A 139 8.42 -13.34 -17.60
C GLU A 139 7.58 -12.27 -16.89
N MET A 140 8.13 -11.61 -15.87
CA MET A 140 7.45 -10.52 -15.17
C MET A 140 7.23 -9.29 -16.05
N LEU A 141 8.17 -8.97 -16.93
CA LEU A 141 8.01 -7.90 -17.92
C LEU A 141 6.82 -8.22 -18.85
N LEU A 142 6.80 -9.42 -19.43
CA LEU A 142 5.72 -9.86 -20.31
C LEU A 142 4.37 -9.92 -19.59
N LEU A 143 4.36 -10.39 -18.33
CA LEU A 143 3.17 -10.36 -17.49
C LEU A 143 2.67 -8.93 -17.31
N MET A 144 3.52 -8.01 -16.85
CA MET A 144 3.14 -6.61 -16.62
C MET A 144 2.64 -5.93 -17.89
N LEU A 145 3.29 -6.15 -19.04
CA LEU A 145 2.79 -5.67 -20.33
C LEU A 145 1.43 -6.28 -20.69
N GLY A 146 1.25 -7.57 -20.42
CA GLY A 146 -0.05 -8.26 -20.52
C GLY A 146 -1.14 -7.63 -19.64
N LEU A 147 -0.80 -7.25 -18.40
CA LEU A 147 -1.72 -6.57 -17.50
C LEU A 147 -2.09 -5.18 -18.02
N VAL A 148 -1.14 -4.43 -18.57
CA VAL A 148 -1.41 -3.12 -19.18
C VAL A 148 -2.33 -3.26 -20.40
N MET A 149 -2.10 -4.25 -21.28
CA MET A 149 -2.98 -4.52 -22.42
C MET A 149 -4.40 -4.92 -21.95
N ALA A 150 -4.50 -5.79 -20.95
CA ALA A 150 -5.77 -6.18 -20.36
C ALA A 150 -6.48 -4.99 -19.72
N TYR A 151 -5.74 -4.08 -19.08
CA TYR A 151 -6.27 -2.84 -18.52
C TYR A 151 -6.93 -1.96 -19.58
N PHE A 152 -6.22 -1.63 -20.67
CA PHE A 152 -6.81 -0.80 -21.73
C PHE A 152 -8.00 -1.48 -22.40
N THR A 153 -7.95 -2.81 -22.56
CA THR A 153 -9.08 -3.60 -23.06
C THR A 153 -10.28 -3.50 -22.12
N GLY A 154 -10.09 -3.64 -20.81
CA GLY A 154 -11.16 -3.53 -19.82
C GLY A 154 -11.76 -2.12 -19.75
N VAL A 155 -10.93 -1.07 -19.86
CA VAL A 155 -11.43 0.31 -19.93
C VAL A 155 -12.28 0.51 -21.19
N ALA A 156 -11.83 0.03 -22.35
CA ALA A 156 -12.56 0.13 -23.60
C ALA A 156 -13.89 -0.63 -23.59
N LEU A 157 -13.96 -1.77 -22.91
CA LEU A 157 -15.17 -2.61 -22.88
C LEU A 157 -16.17 -2.25 -21.79
N ILE A 158 -15.69 -1.76 -20.63
CA ILE A 158 -16.53 -1.60 -19.41
C ILE A 158 -16.68 -0.13 -19.02
N ASN A 159 -15.62 0.66 -19.15
CA ASN A 159 -15.60 2.06 -18.72
C ASN A 159 -15.69 3.04 -19.91
N SER A 160 -16.18 2.58 -21.06
CA SER A 160 -16.44 3.41 -22.24
C SER A 160 -17.87 3.17 -22.74
N PRO A 161 -18.51 4.13 -23.44
CA PRO A 161 -18.00 5.47 -23.77
C PRO A 161 -17.94 6.38 -22.53
N PHE A 162 -17.06 7.38 -22.57
CA PHE A 162 -17.00 8.44 -21.57
C PHE A 162 -16.92 9.78 -22.29
N ASP A 163 -18.08 10.41 -22.49
CA ASP A 163 -18.24 11.72 -23.10
C ASP A 163 -19.17 12.61 -22.25
N PRO A 164 -18.62 13.26 -21.21
CA PRO A 164 -19.38 14.16 -20.35
C PRO A 164 -20.01 15.36 -21.08
N ALA A 165 -19.48 15.78 -22.25
CA ALA A 165 -20.05 16.90 -23.00
C ALA A 165 -21.43 16.55 -23.56
N ASN A 166 -21.62 15.30 -23.97
CA ASN A 166 -22.89 14.78 -24.45
C ASN A 166 -23.69 14.02 -23.36
N ARG A 167 -23.23 14.09 -22.10
CA ARG A 167 -23.78 13.33 -20.95
C ARG A 167 -23.79 11.82 -21.17
N GLU A 168 -22.87 11.31 -21.98
CA GLU A 168 -22.69 9.88 -22.19
C GLU A 168 -21.66 9.36 -21.18
N LEU A 169 -22.11 8.46 -20.31
CA LEU A 169 -21.27 7.82 -19.30
C LEU A 169 -21.31 6.30 -19.50
N PRO A 170 -20.31 5.57 -18.97
CA PRO A 170 -20.33 4.12 -19.00
C PRO A 170 -21.58 3.57 -18.33
N VAL A 171 -22.08 2.43 -18.82
CA VAL A 171 -23.30 1.80 -18.27
C VAL A 171 -23.16 1.52 -16.78
N LEU A 172 -21.96 1.12 -16.35
CA LEU A 172 -21.62 0.91 -14.94
C LEU A 172 -20.66 2.00 -14.49
N TYR A 173 -21.23 3.10 -14.00
CA TYR A 173 -20.52 4.27 -13.49
C TYR A 173 -20.79 4.47 -12.01
N PHE A 174 -19.73 4.47 -11.18
CA PHE A 174 -19.83 4.54 -9.73
C PHE A 174 -19.46 5.92 -9.16
N SER A 175 -19.52 6.96 -9.96
CA SER A 175 -19.16 8.32 -9.53
C SER A 175 -20.37 9.25 -9.70
N ALA A 176 -20.33 10.42 -9.06
CA ALA A 176 -21.41 11.40 -9.15
C ALA A 176 -21.72 11.77 -10.62
N ASP A 177 -22.99 11.66 -10.99
CA ASP A 177 -23.52 11.89 -12.32
C ASP A 177 -24.92 12.55 -12.28
N TRP A 178 -25.46 12.85 -13.47
CA TRP A 178 -26.75 13.51 -13.63
C TRP A 178 -27.96 12.64 -13.27
N HIS A 179 -27.80 11.32 -13.08
CA HIS A 179 -28.87 10.50 -12.54
C HIS A 179 -29.12 10.83 -11.07
N TRP A 180 -28.05 11.03 -10.30
CA TRP A 180 -28.13 11.38 -8.87
C TRP A 180 -28.37 12.88 -8.64
N GLN A 181 -27.82 13.74 -9.49
CA GLN A 181 -27.90 15.21 -9.37
C GLN A 181 -28.24 15.87 -10.72
N PRO A 182 -29.52 15.82 -11.17
CA PRO A 182 -29.92 16.22 -12.52
C PRO A 182 -29.60 17.68 -12.90
N ASP A 183 -29.76 18.60 -11.95
CA ASP A 183 -29.67 20.05 -12.18
C ASP A 183 -28.27 20.62 -11.90
N LYS A 184 -27.30 19.77 -11.54
CA LYS A 184 -25.97 20.22 -11.13
C LYS A 184 -24.99 20.27 -12.29
N VAL A 185 -24.16 21.30 -12.29
CA VAL A 185 -22.99 21.38 -13.19
C VAL A 185 -21.91 20.44 -12.64
N LEU A 186 -21.92 19.20 -13.11
CA LEU A 186 -20.95 18.18 -12.73
C LEU A 186 -19.73 18.20 -13.63
N LYS A 187 -18.60 17.76 -13.06
CA LYS A 187 -17.39 17.40 -13.79
C LYS A 187 -17.07 15.92 -13.52
N PRO A 188 -17.79 14.97 -14.17
CA PRO A 188 -17.53 13.55 -14.02
C PRO A 188 -16.06 13.24 -14.34
N ARG A 189 -15.45 12.31 -13.61
CA ARG A 189 -14.10 11.82 -13.91
C ARG A 189 -14.18 10.48 -14.61
N PRO A 190 -13.25 10.17 -15.53
CA PRO A 190 -13.17 8.84 -16.10
C PRO A 190 -12.89 7.82 -14.99
N GLU A 191 -13.56 6.67 -15.08
CA GLU A 191 -13.32 5.52 -14.21
C GLU A 191 -12.49 4.46 -14.95
N CYS A 192 -11.68 3.72 -14.22
CA CYS A 192 -10.81 2.68 -14.79
C CYS A 192 -10.92 1.32 -14.09
N TRP A 193 -11.92 1.14 -13.23
CA TRP A 193 -12.08 -0.07 -12.42
C TRP A 193 -12.28 -1.33 -13.30
N GLY A 194 -12.92 -1.21 -14.46
CA GLY A 194 -13.09 -2.31 -15.42
C GLY A 194 -11.76 -2.72 -16.06
N GLY A 195 -10.85 -1.77 -16.29
CA GLY A 195 -9.47 -2.08 -16.68
C GLY A 195 -8.72 -2.87 -15.63
N LEU A 196 -8.77 -2.42 -14.37
CA LEU A 196 -8.13 -3.14 -13.27
C LEU A 196 -8.76 -4.51 -12.99
N LEU A 197 -10.08 -4.66 -13.21
CA LEU A 197 -10.75 -5.95 -13.18
C LEU A 197 -10.19 -6.92 -14.21
N ALA A 198 -10.07 -6.49 -15.47
CA ALA A 198 -9.52 -7.31 -16.55
C ALA A 198 -8.06 -7.69 -16.26
N ALA A 199 -7.24 -6.73 -15.82
CA ALA A 199 -5.86 -6.98 -15.44
C ALA A 199 -5.75 -7.96 -14.24
N LEU A 200 -6.55 -7.79 -13.18
CA LEU A 200 -6.54 -8.69 -12.04
C LEU A 200 -7.01 -10.10 -12.42
N ALA A 201 -7.98 -10.22 -13.33
CA ALA A 201 -8.43 -11.51 -13.85
C ALA A 201 -7.29 -12.23 -14.59
N VAL A 202 -6.58 -11.54 -15.49
CA VAL A 202 -5.40 -12.08 -16.19
C VAL A 202 -4.32 -12.51 -15.18
N LEU A 203 -4.01 -11.67 -14.19
CA LEU A 203 -3.04 -11.99 -13.15
C LEU A 203 -3.46 -13.23 -12.35
N THR A 204 -4.73 -13.33 -11.98
CA THR A 204 -5.28 -14.45 -11.19
C THR A 204 -5.21 -15.76 -11.96
N VAL A 205 -5.56 -15.74 -13.26
CA VAL A 205 -5.42 -16.89 -14.15
C VAL A 205 -3.95 -17.26 -14.31
N TYR A 206 -3.08 -16.27 -14.53
CA TYR A 206 -1.64 -16.49 -14.68
C TYR A 206 -1.03 -17.21 -13.47
N VAL A 207 -1.21 -16.65 -12.26
CA VAL A 207 -0.62 -17.23 -11.04
C VAL A 207 -1.29 -18.55 -10.68
N GLY A 208 -2.60 -18.67 -10.88
CA GLY A 208 -3.38 -19.82 -10.47
C GLY A 208 -3.28 -21.03 -11.39
N TYR A 209 -3.38 -20.82 -12.71
CA TYR A 209 -3.49 -21.88 -13.70
C TYR A 209 -2.13 -22.20 -14.33
N TRP A 210 -1.38 -21.20 -14.83
CA TRP A 210 -0.10 -21.45 -15.49
C TRP A 210 1.04 -21.66 -14.51
N ARG A 211 1.15 -20.81 -13.49
CA ARG A 211 2.22 -20.90 -12.49
C ARG A 211 1.92 -21.85 -11.34
N LYS A 212 0.65 -22.20 -11.15
CA LYS A 212 0.15 -23.06 -10.05
C LYS A 212 0.60 -22.55 -8.67
N ASP A 213 0.78 -21.24 -8.54
CA ASP A 213 1.16 -20.59 -7.29
C ASP A 213 -0.04 -20.54 -6.34
N GLY A 214 -0.08 -21.54 -5.46
CA GLY A 214 -1.16 -21.70 -4.51
C GLY A 214 -1.30 -20.55 -3.52
N LEU A 215 -0.20 -19.90 -3.13
CA LEU A 215 -0.26 -18.81 -2.15
C LEU A 215 -0.71 -17.51 -2.82
N ALA A 216 -0.10 -17.15 -3.97
CA ALA A 216 -0.48 -15.96 -4.74
C ALA A 216 -1.97 -15.95 -5.08
N ARG A 217 -2.50 -17.06 -5.62
CA ARG A 217 -3.94 -17.16 -5.95
C ARG A 217 -4.85 -16.98 -4.74
N ARG A 218 -4.46 -17.49 -3.56
CA ARG A 218 -5.29 -17.36 -2.36
C ARG A 218 -5.24 -15.95 -1.81
N LEU A 219 -4.06 -15.32 -1.82
CA LEU A 219 -3.92 -13.95 -1.37
C LEU A 219 -4.55 -12.93 -2.31
N VAL A 220 -4.73 -13.23 -3.62
CA VAL A 220 -5.63 -12.44 -4.48
C VAL A 220 -6.99 -12.30 -3.80
N TRP A 221 -7.64 -13.42 -3.46
CA TRP A 221 -9.00 -13.40 -2.95
C TRP A 221 -9.10 -12.87 -1.52
N TRP A 222 -8.10 -13.11 -0.67
CA TRP A 222 -8.02 -12.44 0.63
C TRP A 222 -7.80 -10.94 0.50
N GLY A 223 -7.03 -10.50 -0.50
CA GLY A 223 -6.90 -9.10 -0.84
C GLY A 223 -8.22 -8.51 -1.32
N VAL A 224 -8.89 -9.17 -2.28
CA VAL A 224 -10.22 -8.76 -2.77
C VAL A 224 -11.21 -8.65 -1.62
N LEU A 225 -11.27 -9.62 -0.73
CA LEU A 225 -12.14 -9.57 0.45
C LEU A 225 -11.75 -8.41 1.39
N GLY A 226 -10.45 -8.23 1.65
CA GLY A 226 -9.91 -7.16 2.48
C GLY A 226 -10.27 -5.76 1.97
N GLY A 227 -10.15 -5.57 0.65
CA GLY A 227 -10.52 -4.34 -0.03
C GLY A 227 -12.04 -4.11 -0.08
N ALA A 228 -12.78 -5.14 -0.48
CA ALA A 228 -14.22 -5.06 -0.69
C ALA A 228 -15.01 -4.89 0.60
N LEU A 229 -14.52 -5.40 1.73
CA LEU A 229 -15.10 -5.11 3.05
C LEU A 229 -14.51 -3.85 3.66
N GLY A 230 -13.21 -3.65 3.53
CA GLY A 230 -12.52 -2.55 4.21
C GLY A 230 -13.00 -1.18 3.73
N PHE A 231 -13.16 -0.98 2.43
CA PHE A 231 -13.53 0.34 1.91
C PHE A 231 -14.95 0.74 2.34
N PRO A 232 -16.00 -0.09 2.15
CA PRO A 232 -17.34 0.26 2.62
C PRO A 232 -17.44 0.39 4.15
N LEU A 233 -16.72 -0.44 4.92
CA LEU A 233 -16.71 -0.32 6.38
C LEU A 233 -16.06 0.98 6.86
N GLY A 234 -14.94 1.38 6.24
CA GLY A 234 -14.37 2.69 6.49
C GLY A 234 -15.33 3.81 6.11
N GLN A 235 -15.91 3.73 4.91
CA GLN A 235 -16.82 4.76 4.41
C GLN A 235 -18.09 4.88 5.25
N SER A 236 -18.54 3.78 5.86
CA SER A 236 -19.71 3.78 6.73
C SER A 236 -19.53 4.75 7.90
N ILE A 237 -18.31 4.94 8.43
CA ILE A 237 -18.06 5.90 9.52
C ILE A 237 -18.26 7.35 9.03
N GLN A 238 -17.69 7.69 7.87
CA GLN A 238 -17.83 9.03 7.30
C GLN A 238 -19.26 9.32 6.85
N ALA A 239 -19.91 8.37 6.18
CA ALA A 239 -21.30 8.47 5.77
C ALA A 239 -22.23 8.59 6.98
N TYR A 240 -22.03 7.77 8.02
CA TYR A 240 -22.86 7.83 9.22
C TYR A 240 -22.82 9.21 9.88
N HIS A 241 -21.64 9.82 9.99
CA HIS A 241 -21.54 11.19 10.50
C HIS A 241 -22.31 12.19 9.64
N ALA A 242 -22.16 12.15 8.31
CA ALA A 242 -22.86 13.07 7.42
C ALA A 242 -24.40 12.93 7.50
N TRP A 243 -24.89 11.71 7.70
CA TRP A 243 -26.32 11.42 7.86
C TRP A 243 -26.86 11.72 9.26
N ASN A 244 -25.97 11.78 10.26
CA ASN A 244 -26.33 11.98 11.67
C ASN A 244 -25.40 13.02 12.30
N PRO A 245 -25.47 14.30 11.90
CA PRO A 245 -24.53 15.33 12.33
C PRO A 245 -24.58 15.58 13.85
N ASP A 246 -25.76 15.42 14.46
CA ASP A 246 -25.99 15.57 15.89
C ASP A 246 -25.63 14.32 16.73
N PHE A 247 -25.14 13.23 16.13
CA PHE A 247 -24.91 11.98 16.87
C PHE A 247 -23.90 12.11 18.03
N LEU A 248 -22.94 13.04 17.92
CA LEU A 248 -21.96 13.30 18.98
C LEU A 248 -22.46 14.28 20.05
N ARG A 249 -23.67 14.83 19.90
CA ARG A 249 -24.25 15.80 20.85
C ARG A 249 -24.49 15.13 22.21
N GLY A 250 -24.05 15.75 23.28
CA GLY A 250 -24.09 15.21 24.64
C GLY A 250 -23.06 14.12 24.93
N SER A 251 -22.17 13.79 23.98
CA SER A 251 -21.06 12.85 24.19
C SER A 251 -19.80 13.58 24.67
N PHE A 252 -18.83 12.84 25.22
CA PHE A 252 -17.51 13.40 25.56
C PHE A 252 -16.72 13.88 24.32
N LEU A 253 -17.18 13.53 23.11
CA LEU A 253 -16.61 13.95 21.83
C LEU A 253 -17.36 15.14 21.21
N GLU A 254 -18.39 15.67 21.87
CA GLU A 254 -19.08 16.88 21.40
C GLU A 254 -18.07 18.04 21.22
N GLY A 255 -18.16 18.75 20.11
CA GLY A 255 -17.25 19.85 19.78
C GLY A 255 -15.85 19.41 19.33
N THR A 256 -15.55 18.10 19.28
CA THR A 256 -14.25 17.62 18.80
C THR A 256 -14.15 17.73 17.28
N ALA A 257 -13.13 18.43 16.79
CA ALA A 257 -12.83 18.46 15.36
C ALA A 257 -12.26 17.09 14.92
N ILE A 258 -13.05 16.32 14.18
CA ILE A 258 -12.64 15.01 13.63
C ILE A 258 -12.52 15.14 12.10
N ASN A 259 -11.38 14.75 11.54
CA ASN A 259 -11.26 14.57 10.09
C ASN A 259 -11.81 13.20 9.68
N TRP A 260 -13.09 13.18 9.29
CA TRP A 260 -13.81 11.95 8.95
C TRP A 260 -13.29 11.24 7.70
N TRP A 261 -12.73 11.98 6.73
CA TRP A 261 -12.04 11.39 5.59
C TRP A 261 -10.85 10.55 6.05
N ASN A 262 -10.02 11.10 6.93
CA ASN A 262 -8.85 10.42 7.46
C ASN A 262 -9.25 9.25 8.38
N MET A 263 -10.37 9.37 9.11
CA MET A 263 -10.94 8.27 9.90
C MET A 263 -11.41 7.11 9.02
N MET A 264 -12.09 7.43 7.90
CA MET A 264 -12.47 6.44 6.89
C MET A 264 -11.25 5.72 6.32
N GLU A 265 -10.22 6.47 5.90
CA GLU A 265 -9.01 5.87 5.31
C GLU A 265 -8.24 5.01 6.32
N THR A 266 -8.16 5.46 7.58
CA THR A 266 -7.55 4.69 8.67
C THR A 266 -8.32 3.39 8.92
N THR A 267 -9.64 3.44 8.92
CA THR A 267 -10.49 2.27 9.15
C THR A 267 -10.42 1.28 7.99
N TYR A 268 -10.45 1.79 6.75
CA TYR A 268 -10.25 0.98 5.55
C TYR A 268 -8.91 0.24 5.63
N GLY A 269 -7.81 0.96 5.87
CA GLY A 269 -6.50 0.35 6.03
C GLY A 269 -6.45 -0.70 7.14
N ALA A 270 -7.12 -0.46 8.27
CA ALA A 270 -7.15 -1.40 9.38
C ALA A 270 -7.85 -2.71 9.02
N VAL A 271 -9.03 -2.63 8.39
CA VAL A 271 -9.78 -3.83 7.95
C VAL A 271 -9.05 -4.58 6.85
N MET A 272 -8.49 -3.87 5.87
CA MET A 272 -7.66 -4.46 4.82
C MET A 272 -6.46 -5.20 5.42
N GLY A 273 -5.72 -4.55 6.32
CA GLY A 273 -4.53 -5.12 6.95
C GLY A 273 -4.86 -6.32 7.81
N ALA A 274 -5.97 -6.26 8.55
CA ALA A 274 -6.51 -7.39 9.32
C ALA A 274 -6.81 -8.60 8.44
N LEU A 275 -7.58 -8.41 7.36
CA LEU A 275 -8.05 -9.50 6.50
C LEU A 275 -6.93 -10.10 5.66
N LEU A 276 -6.03 -9.29 5.11
CA LEU A 276 -4.87 -9.81 4.38
C LEU A 276 -3.96 -10.62 5.32
N SER A 277 -3.80 -10.16 6.56
CA SER A 277 -3.00 -10.86 7.57
C SER A 277 -3.63 -12.15 8.06
N CYS A 278 -4.95 -12.14 8.27
CA CYS A 278 -5.73 -13.34 8.54
C CYS A 278 -5.57 -14.36 7.40
N GLY A 279 -5.69 -13.89 6.15
CA GLY A 279 -5.55 -14.70 4.96
C GLY A 279 -4.19 -15.38 4.85
N LEU A 280 -3.10 -14.63 5.07
CA LEU A 280 -1.78 -15.23 5.07
C LEU A 280 -1.60 -16.20 6.25
N TRP A 281 -2.08 -15.86 7.45
CA TRP A 281 -1.99 -16.76 8.60
C TRP A 281 -2.72 -18.09 8.36
N LEU A 282 -3.94 -18.05 7.80
CA LEU A 282 -4.71 -19.25 7.45
C LEU A 282 -4.03 -20.08 6.36
N ASN A 283 -3.24 -19.43 5.50
CA ASN A 283 -2.51 -20.05 4.41
C ASN A 283 -1.01 -20.22 4.67
N ARG A 284 -0.56 -20.06 5.92
CA ARG A 284 0.87 -20.05 6.30
C ARG A 284 1.64 -21.31 5.88
N LYS A 285 0.96 -22.44 5.75
CA LYS A 285 1.56 -23.71 5.25
C LYS A 285 2.09 -23.62 3.80
N TRP A 286 1.65 -22.62 3.03
CA TRP A 286 2.08 -22.38 1.67
C TRP A 286 3.25 -21.38 1.57
N ILE A 287 3.71 -20.82 2.69
CA ILE A 287 4.88 -19.95 2.71
C ILE A 287 6.13 -20.81 2.47
N GLN A 288 6.94 -20.44 1.47
CA GLN A 288 8.13 -21.18 1.07
C GLN A 288 9.33 -20.24 0.81
N LEU A 289 9.58 -19.29 1.72
CA LEU A 289 10.74 -18.39 1.62
C LEU A 289 12.07 -19.06 1.96
N ASP A 290 12.02 -20.15 2.72
CA ASP A 290 13.18 -20.91 3.20
C ASP A 290 13.91 -21.63 2.04
N ARG A 291 13.23 -21.85 0.92
CA ARG A 291 13.67 -22.64 -0.24
C ARG A 291 13.84 -21.84 -1.54
N ALA A 292 13.48 -20.56 -1.53
CA ALA A 292 13.60 -19.74 -2.72
C ALA A 292 15.08 -19.51 -3.02
N VAL A 293 15.61 -20.26 -4.00
CA VAL A 293 16.95 -20.03 -4.56
C VAL A 293 16.98 -18.58 -5.04
N SER A 294 17.67 -17.74 -4.28
CA SER A 294 17.76 -16.30 -4.45
C SER A 294 18.73 -15.96 -5.59
N ASP A 295 18.47 -16.54 -6.76
CA ASP A 295 19.25 -16.26 -7.96
C ASP A 295 19.11 -14.77 -8.30
N VAL A 296 20.24 -14.12 -8.44
CA VAL A 296 20.36 -12.78 -9.00
C VAL A 296 20.62 -12.96 -10.48
N THR A 297 19.69 -12.51 -11.32
CA THR A 297 19.77 -12.69 -12.78
C THR A 297 20.10 -11.40 -13.51
N LEU A 298 19.82 -10.24 -12.90
CA LEU A 298 20.17 -8.95 -13.47
C LEU A 298 21.60 -8.56 -13.05
N SER A 299 22.35 -7.99 -13.98
CA SER A 299 23.67 -7.44 -13.68
C SER A 299 23.53 -6.10 -12.96
N ALA A 300 24.51 -5.76 -12.11
CA ALA A 300 24.49 -4.50 -11.37
C ALA A 300 24.36 -3.25 -12.27
N PRO A 301 25.03 -3.14 -13.44
CA PRO A 301 24.82 -2.00 -14.34
C PRO A 301 23.37 -1.84 -14.80
N VAL A 302 22.70 -2.95 -15.12
CA VAL A 302 21.28 -2.93 -15.51
C VAL A 302 20.41 -2.46 -14.34
N GLU A 303 20.68 -2.94 -13.13
CA GLU A 303 19.96 -2.48 -11.94
C GLU A 303 20.10 -0.97 -11.72
N TRP A 304 21.30 -0.41 -11.88
CA TRP A 304 21.56 1.03 -11.73
C TRP A 304 20.89 1.87 -12.83
N ILE A 305 20.93 1.41 -14.08
CA ILE A 305 20.26 2.08 -15.21
C ILE A 305 18.75 2.12 -14.96
N LEU A 306 18.15 0.99 -14.61
CA LEU A 306 16.73 0.93 -14.29
C LEU A 306 16.39 1.88 -13.14
N LEU A 307 17.26 1.96 -12.11
CA LEU A 307 17.01 2.81 -10.95
C LEU A 307 17.04 4.29 -11.35
N ALA A 308 18.04 4.69 -12.13
CA ALA A 308 18.12 6.05 -12.65
C ALA A 308 16.88 6.43 -13.47
N ILE A 309 16.45 5.55 -14.39
CA ILE A 309 15.24 5.77 -15.20
C ILE A 309 14.01 5.91 -14.30
N HIS A 310 13.81 4.98 -13.37
CA HIS A 310 12.66 4.99 -12.47
C HIS A 310 12.62 6.23 -11.59
N LEU A 311 13.76 6.66 -11.05
CA LEU A 311 13.84 7.87 -10.22
C LEU A 311 13.54 9.14 -11.01
N ILE A 312 14.02 9.24 -12.25
CA ILE A 312 13.69 10.36 -13.13
C ILE A 312 12.18 10.40 -13.36
N LEU A 313 11.57 9.29 -13.78
CA LEU A 313 10.12 9.22 -14.04
C LEU A 313 9.30 9.53 -12.78
N LEU A 314 9.67 8.96 -11.64
CA LEU A 314 9.00 9.17 -10.36
C LEU A 314 9.06 10.64 -9.91
N ILE A 315 10.25 11.26 -9.95
CA ILE A 315 10.42 12.67 -9.57
C ILE A 315 9.68 13.59 -10.53
N SER A 316 9.71 13.29 -11.83
CA SER A 316 8.98 14.05 -12.85
C SER A 316 7.49 14.06 -12.57
N VAL A 317 6.86 12.91 -12.36
CA VAL A 317 5.40 12.86 -12.09
C VAL A 317 5.04 13.49 -10.74
N GLU A 318 5.87 13.33 -9.71
CA GLU A 318 5.50 13.77 -8.36
C GLU A 318 5.71 15.26 -8.08
N PHE A 319 6.68 15.89 -8.75
CA PHE A 319 7.16 17.21 -8.38
C PHE A 319 7.31 18.20 -9.53
N VAL A 320 7.14 17.78 -10.79
CA VAL A 320 7.22 18.71 -11.93
C VAL A 320 5.81 19.04 -12.40
N ASP A 321 5.43 20.31 -12.34
CA ASP A 321 4.14 20.77 -12.85
C ASP A 321 4.22 21.03 -14.36
N ARG A 322 3.13 20.76 -15.08
CA ARG A 322 3.05 20.99 -16.54
C ARG A 322 3.34 22.45 -16.92
N SER A 323 2.89 23.41 -16.12
CA SER A 323 3.19 24.83 -16.31
C SER A 323 4.68 25.15 -16.25
N MET A 324 5.45 24.41 -15.43
CA MET A 324 6.90 24.56 -15.34
C MET A 324 7.56 24.10 -16.64
N VAL A 325 7.11 22.98 -17.20
CA VAL A 325 7.64 22.47 -18.48
C VAL A 325 7.24 23.36 -19.65
N ASP A 326 5.99 23.82 -19.68
CA ASP A 326 5.47 24.71 -20.73
C ASP A 326 6.21 26.05 -20.73
N SER A 327 6.62 26.56 -19.56
CA SER A 327 7.41 27.79 -19.43
C SER A 327 8.80 27.71 -20.09
N LEU A 328 9.32 26.51 -20.35
CA LEU A 328 10.60 26.31 -21.03
C LEU A 328 10.49 26.52 -22.55
N GLY A 329 9.29 26.71 -23.11
CA GLY A 329 9.07 27.03 -24.52
C GLY A 329 9.52 25.92 -25.49
N ARG A 330 9.60 24.67 -25.02
CA ARG A 330 10.05 23.51 -25.80
C ARG A 330 8.90 22.52 -26.04
N PRO A 331 8.22 22.56 -27.20
CA PRO A 331 7.05 21.71 -27.48
C PRO A 331 7.33 20.21 -27.37
N ILE A 332 8.52 19.77 -27.78
CA ILE A 332 8.93 18.35 -27.66
C ILE A 332 9.00 17.92 -26.20
N LEU A 333 9.50 18.80 -25.32
CA LEU A 333 9.63 18.51 -23.89
C LEU A 333 8.26 18.48 -23.20
N SER A 334 7.37 19.40 -23.56
CA SER A 334 5.98 19.43 -23.08
C SER A 334 5.20 18.20 -23.54
N GLY A 335 5.34 17.79 -24.81
CA GLY A 335 4.74 16.58 -25.34
C GLY A 335 5.25 15.30 -24.66
N ALA A 336 6.58 15.20 -24.47
CA ALA A 336 7.18 14.07 -23.76
C ALA A 336 6.75 14.02 -22.29
N PHE A 337 6.69 15.17 -21.60
CA PHE A 337 6.19 15.24 -20.24
C PHE A 337 4.73 14.84 -20.15
N GLY A 338 3.87 15.34 -21.04
CA GLY A 338 2.46 14.96 -21.08
C GLY A 338 2.24 13.45 -21.30
N ALA A 339 3.09 12.81 -22.09
CA ALA A 339 3.07 11.35 -22.26
C ALA A 339 3.53 10.61 -20.99
N VAL A 340 4.57 11.12 -20.31
CA VAL A 340 5.03 10.54 -19.03
C VAL A 340 3.99 10.71 -17.94
N ASP A 341 3.41 11.90 -17.79
CA ASP A 341 2.34 12.19 -16.83
C ASP A 341 1.15 11.26 -17.08
N PHE A 342 0.66 11.16 -18.31
CA PHE A 342 -0.46 10.28 -18.65
C PHE A 342 -0.18 8.79 -18.44
N LEU A 343 1.00 8.30 -18.82
CA LEU A 343 1.32 6.88 -18.76
C LEU A 343 1.79 6.45 -17.38
N TYR A 344 2.58 7.28 -16.71
CA TYR A 344 3.28 6.90 -15.47
C TYR A 344 2.47 7.25 -14.21
N ASP A 345 1.40 8.04 -14.33
CA ASP A 345 0.33 8.17 -13.32
C ASP A 345 -0.50 6.88 -13.21
N LEU A 346 -0.50 6.02 -14.24
CA LEU A 346 -1.09 4.68 -14.15
C LEU A 346 -0.20 3.76 -13.30
N GLY A 347 -0.69 3.39 -12.12
CA GLY A 347 0.06 2.55 -11.16
C GLY A 347 0.62 1.23 -11.73
N LEU A 348 -0.07 0.59 -12.68
CA LEU A 348 0.45 -0.61 -13.37
C LEU A 348 1.72 -0.32 -14.19
N ILE A 349 1.79 0.84 -14.86
CA ILE A 349 2.96 1.25 -15.66
C ILE A 349 4.10 1.65 -14.73
N MET A 350 3.82 2.44 -13.69
CA MET A 350 4.80 2.78 -12.64
C MET A 350 5.43 1.51 -12.02
N GLY A 351 4.65 0.43 -11.94
CA GLY A 351 5.09 -0.88 -11.43
C GLY A 351 6.01 -1.68 -12.34
N ILE A 352 6.09 -1.42 -13.65
CA ILE A 352 6.83 -2.28 -14.60
C ILE A 352 8.30 -2.40 -14.20
N ILE A 353 8.99 -1.27 -14.04
CA ILE A 353 10.42 -1.26 -13.72
C ILE A 353 10.66 -1.87 -12.33
N PRO A 354 10.00 -1.42 -11.24
CA PRO A 354 10.23 -1.98 -9.92
C PRO A 354 9.95 -3.49 -9.84
N ILE A 355 8.85 -3.99 -10.43
CA ILE A 355 8.52 -5.42 -10.37
C ILE A 355 9.59 -6.27 -11.04
N VAL A 356 9.99 -5.91 -12.27
CA VAL A 356 11.01 -6.64 -13.04
C VAL A 356 12.35 -6.62 -12.28
N ALA A 357 12.72 -5.45 -11.78
CA ALA A 357 14.00 -5.24 -11.13
C ALA A 357 14.07 -5.88 -9.73
N VAL A 358 12.98 -5.89 -8.97
CA VAL A 358 12.89 -6.59 -7.67
C VAL A 358 13.04 -8.10 -7.84
N VAL A 359 12.36 -8.68 -8.84
CA VAL A 359 12.43 -10.13 -9.10
C VAL A 359 13.82 -10.56 -9.56
N GLY A 360 14.48 -9.77 -10.41
CA GLY A 360 15.77 -10.14 -11.01
C GLY A 360 17.01 -9.63 -10.29
N GLY A 361 16.88 -8.54 -9.55
CA GLY A 361 17.99 -7.78 -9.00
C GLY A 361 18.36 -8.18 -7.58
N ARG A 362 19.57 -7.75 -7.18
CA ARG A 362 20.05 -7.84 -5.80
C ARG A 362 19.74 -6.59 -5.00
N TRP A 363 19.86 -5.42 -5.62
CA TRP A 363 19.80 -4.12 -4.97
C TRP A 363 18.37 -3.59 -4.89
N TRP A 364 17.61 -3.82 -5.95
CA TRP A 364 16.26 -3.31 -6.12
C TRP A 364 15.26 -3.63 -5.00
N PRO A 365 15.23 -4.86 -4.44
CA PRO A 365 14.35 -5.14 -3.30
C PRO A 365 14.57 -4.18 -2.12
N TYR A 366 15.82 -3.80 -1.85
CA TYR A 366 16.16 -2.85 -0.79
C TYR A 366 15.90 -1.40 -1.22
N PHE A 367 16.23 -1.03 -2.47
CA PHE A 367 15.98 0.31 -2.95
C PHE A 367 14.48 0.65 -3.04
N ALA A 368 13.66 -0.31 -3.44
CA ALA A 368 12.20 -0.18 -3.52
C ALA A 368 11.57 0.11 -2.15
N VAL A 369 12.02 -0.56 -1.07
CA VAL A 369 11.45 -0.39 0.28
C VAL A 369 12.03 0.79 1.05
N PHE A 370 13.18 1.32 0.63
CA PHE A 370 13.87 2.43 1.28
C PHE A 370 13.80 3.73 0.45
N PRO A 371 14.82 4.15 -0.33
CA PRO A 371 14.83 5.49 -0.91
C PRO A 371 13.71 5.72 -1.93
N VAL A 372 13.36 4.73 -2.75
CA VAL A 372 12.29 4.89 -3.75
C VAL A 372 10.95 5.19 -3.06
N MET A 373 10.66 4.47 -1.97
CA MET A 373 9.47 4.70 -1.15
C MET A 373 9.50 6.06 -0.42
N LEU A 374 10.67 6.48 0.05
CA LEU A 374 10.81 7.69 0.86
C LEU A 374 10.68 8.98 0.04
N ILE A 375 11.17 9.00 -1.19
CA ILE A 375 11.25 10.22 -2.01
C ILE A 375 9.91 10.97 -2.11
N PRO A 376 8.77 10.33 -2.47
CA PRO A 376 7.49 11.01 -2.56
C PRO A 376 7.04 11.59 -1.20
N TYR A 377 7.23 10.83 -0.12
CA TYR A 377 6.84 11.24 1.23
C TYR A 377 7.66 12.40 1.77
N ALA A 378 8.98 12.28 1.70
CA ALA A 378 9.90 13.30 2.14
C ALA A 378 9.75 14.59 1.32
N GLY A 379 9.68 14.47 -0.02
CA GLY A 379 9.51 15.62 -0.91
C GLY A 379 8.17 16.33 -0.70
N LYS A 380 7.06 15.59 -0.52
CA LYS A 380 5.74 16.18 -0.21
C LYS A 380 5.71 16.85 1.17
N THR A 381 6.43 16.30 2.15
CA THR A 381 6.57 16.91 3.49
C THR A 381 7.34 18.24 3.39
N VAL A 382 8.44 18.28 2.64
CA VAL A 382 9.17 19.53 2.36
C VAL A 382 8.28 20.52 1.62
N ARG A 383 7.59 20.09 0.55
CA ARG A 383 6.66 20.94 -0.21
C ARG A 383 5.60 21.57 0.68
N GLN A 384 5.01 20.79 1.59
CA GLN A 384 3.99 21.28 2.50
C GLN A 384 4.57 22.27 3.53
N LEU A 385 5.57 21.83 4.29
CA LEU A 385 6.04 22.57 5.46
C LEU A 385 6.94 23.76 5.13
N VAL A 386 7.72 23.68 4.05
CA VAL A 386 8.65 24.75 3.66
C VAL A 386 7.98 25.75 2.72
N TYR A 387 7.26 25.26 1.70
CA TYR A 387 6.83 26.12 0.60
C TYR A 387 5.35 26.50 0.66
N LYS A 388 4.45 25.59 1.05
CA LYS A 388 3.01 25.90 1.12
C LYS A 388 2.63 26.63 2.41
N GLU A 389 3.11 26.15 3.56
CA GLU A 389 2.76 26.72 4.86
C GLU A 389 3.83 27.65 5.43
N ALA A 390 5.03 27.69 4.83
CA ALA A 390 6.18 28.46 5.33
C ALA A 390 6.48 28.23 6.82
N ALA A 391 6.21 27.02 7.29
CA ALA A 391 6.15 26.69 8.71
C ALA A 391 7.47 26.14 9.27
N VAL A 392 8.44 25.86 8.38
CA VAL A 392 9.82 25.47 8.69
C VAL A 392 10.76 26.18 7.72
N ALA A 393 11.88 26.68 8.22
CA ALA A 393 12.90 27.34 7.39
C ALA A 393 13.43 26.39 6.29
N PRO A 394 13.71 26.87 5.06
CA PRO A 394 14.08 25.99 3.94
C PRO A 394 15.24 25.05 4.22
N VAL A 395 16.37 25.56 4.74
CA VAL A 395 17.56 24.75 5.04
C VAL A 395 17.22 23.63 6.03
N VAL A 396 16.48 23.94 7.09
CA VAL A 396 16.07 22.97 8.11
C VAL A 396 15.13 21.93 7.51
N GLY A 397 14.11 22.38 6.75
CA GLY A 397 13.13 21.48 6.14
C GLY A 397 13.76 20.48 5.17
N TRP A 398 14.66 20.94 4.29
CA TRP A 398 15.38 20.07 3.36
C TRP A 398 16.31 19.09 4.07
N LEU A 399 17.08 19.54 5.06
CA LEU A 399 18.00 18.68 5.80
C LEU A 399 17.26 17.62 6.60
N VAL A 400 16.27 18.03 7.40
CA VAL A 400 15.60 17.15 8.38
C VAL A 400 14.60 16.21 7.72
N TYR A 401 13.82 16.68 6.73
CA TYR A 401 12.74 15.87 6.16
C TYR A 401 13.11 15.13 4.89
N LEU A 402 14.19 15.50 4.20
CA LEU A 402 14.60 14.84 2.95
C LEU A 402 16.04 14.34 2.97
N ILE A 403 17.05 15.22 3.05
CA ILE A 403 18.44 14.85 2.78
C ILE A 403 18.97 13.84 3.79
N VAL A 404 18.84 14.11 5.09
CA VAL A 404 19.35 13.21 6.14
C VAL A 404 18.59 11.87 6.15
N PRO A 405 17.24 11.84 6.18
CA PRO A 405 16.51 10.58 6.09
C PRO A 405 16.85 9.78 4.83
N LEU A 406 16.94 10.43 3.66
CA LEU A 406 17.27 9.77 2.41
C LEU A 406 18.68 9.18 2.41
N ALA A 407 19.67 9.91 2.92
CA ALA A 407 21.03 9.42 3.07
C ALA A 407 21.07 8.18 3.98
N VAL A 408 20.41 8.23 5.14
CA VAL A 408 20.36 7.12 6.10
C VAL A 408 19.73 5.88 5.47
N VAL A 409 18.54 5.98 4.89
CA VAL A 409 17.86 4.80 4.31
C VAL A 409 18.58 4.27 3.07
N THR A 410 19.26 5.13 2.31
CA THR A 410 20.10 4.71 1.17
C THR A 410 21.33 3.93 1.64
N THR A 411 22.03 4.40 2.69
CA THR A 411 23.15 3.67 3.28
C THR A 411 22.72 2.31 3.83
N ILE A 412 21.56 2.24 4.48
CA ILE A 412 20.97 1.00 4.98
C ILE A 412 20.65 0.05 3.81
N ALA A 413 20.02 0.53 2.75
CA ALA A 413 19.72 -0.26 1.56
C ALA A 413 21.00 -0.84 0.93
N ILE A 414 22.06 -0.03 0.82
CA ILE A 414 23.37 -0.46 0.31
C ILE A 414 23.99 -1.53 1.21
N THR A 415 23.90 -1.38 2.53
CA THR A 415 24.46 -2.34 3.48
C THR A 415 23.75 -3.69 3.38
N TYR A 416 22.43 -3.71 3.35
CA TYR A 416 21.68 -4.97 3.17
C TYR A 416 21.96 -5.61 1.81
N ALA A 417 22.01 -4.84 0.73
CA ALA A 417 22.30 -5.36 -0.60
C ALA A 417 23.69 -5.99 -0.70
N ARG A 418 24.69 -5.45 0.03
CA ARG A 418 26.04 -6.03 0.12
C ARG A 418 26.09 -7.29 0.97
N ARG A 419 25.34 -7.34 2.09
CA ARG A 419 25.31 -8.47 3.03
C ARG A 419 24.38 -9.62 2.61
N ALA A 420 23.49 -9.38 1.64
CA ALA A 420 22.53 -10.37 1.14
C ALA A 420 23.09 -11.78 0.87
N PRO A 421 24.33 -11.97 0.36
CA PRO A 421 24.90 -13.30 0.15
C PRO A 421 25.33 -14.03 1.44
N GLU A 422 25.58 -13.28 2.52
CA GLU A 422 26.26 -13.76 3.73
C GLU A 422 25.35 -13.79 4.97
N GLU A 423 24.22 -13.07 4.95
CA GLU A 423 23.37 -12.86 6.13
C GLU A 423 22.14 -13.79 6.13
N PRO A 424 22.01 -14.69 7.13
CA PRO A 424 21.02 -15.76 7.10
C PRO A 424 19.59 -15.36 7.55
N SER A 425 19.33 -14.14 8.01
CA SER A 425 18.03 -13.80 8.65
C SER A 425 17.27 -12.66 8.00
N GLY A 426 16.36 -13.00 7.07
CA GLY A 426 15.34 -12.09 6.55
C GLY A 426 14.34 -11.63 7.61
N ASN A 427 14.15 -12.39 8.69
CA ASN A 427 13.33 -11.96 9.82
C ASN A 427 13.95 -10.77 10.57
N ALA A 428 15.27 -10.78 10.80
CA ALA A 428 15.97 -9.67 11.43
C ALA A 428 15.87 -8.39 10.58
N PHE A 429 16.01 -8.53 9.26
CA PHE A 429 15.73 -7.44 8.32
C PHE A 429 14.31 -6.92 8.47
N ALA A 430 13.30 -7.78 8.40
CA ALA A 430 11.90 -7.36 8.48
C ALA A 430 11.60 -6.62 9.79
N ARG A 431 12.12 -7.10 10.94
CA ARG A 431 11.95 -6.46 12.25
C ARG A 431 12.58 -5.07 12.32
N ARG A 432 13.84 -4.94 11.88
CA ARG A 432 14.57 -3.65 11.89
C ARG A 432 13.96 -2.66 10.91
N THR A 433 13.60 -3.13 9.72
CA THR A 433 12.97 -2.30 8.69
C THR A 433 11.56 -1.89 9.12
N LEU A 434 10.77 -2.77 9.77
CA LEU A 434 9.46 -2.40 10.33
C LEU A 434 9.60 -1.26 11.34
N LEU A 435 10.53 -1.38 12.29
CA LEU A 435 10.76 -0.34 13.29
C LEU A 435 11.16 0.99 12.64
N LEU A 436 12.16 0.96 11.74
CA LEU A 436 12.64 2.15 11.05
C LEU A 436 11.54 2.80 10.20
N SER A 437 10.86 2.03 9.35
CA SER A 437 9.83 2.55 8.45
C SER A 437 8.61 3.06 9.23
N ALA A 438 8.12 2.32 10.22
CA ALA A 438 6.97 2.74 11.01
C ALA A 438 7.22 4.09 11.68
N TRP A 439 8.38 4.28 12.32
CA TRP A 439 8.74 5.55 12.94
C TRP A 439 9.03 6.65 11.93
N LEU A 440 9.75 6.36 10.85
CA LEU A 440 10.08 7.37 9.83
C LEU A 440 8.81 7.99 9.22
N TYR A 441 7.89 7.17 8.73
CA TYR A 441 6.66 7.67 8.10
C TYR A 441 5.68 8.24 9.13
N PHE A 442 5.63 7.69 10.35
CA PHE A 442 4.91 8.31 11.46
C PHE A 442 5.42 9.73 11.72
N LEU A 443 6.72 9.93 11.88
CA LEU A 443 7.31 11.24 12.19
C LEU A 443 7.15 12.25 11.05
N LEU A 444 7.30 11.82 9.79
CA LEU A 444 7.02 12.68 8.64
C LEU A 444 5.56 13.16 8.64
N ASN A 445 4.61 12.23 8.85
CA ASN A 445 3.20 12.59 8.95
C ASN A 445 2.89 13.42 10.21
N TYR A 446 3.55 13.14 11.33
CA TYR A 446 3.36 13.87 12.58
C TYR A 446 3.79 15.34 12.43
N ALA A 447 4.90 15.58 11.72
CA ALA A 447 5.32 16.91 11.31
C ALA A 447 4.34 17.55 10.32
N PHE A 448 3.85 16.78 9.33
CA PHE A 448 2.82 17.22 8.39
C PHE A 448 1.52 17.64 9.09
N PHE A 449 1.16 16.97 10.18
CA PHE A 449 0.02 17.29 11.05
C PHE A 449 0.30 18.41 12.06
N ARG A 450 1.46 19.06 11.99
CA ARG A 450 1.86 20.13 12.92
C ARG A 450 1.91 19.68 14.38
N PHE A 451 2.36 18.45 14.60
CA PHE A 451 2.54 17.85 15.93
C PHE A 451 1.25 17.90 16.78
N PRO A 452 0.21 17.14 16.38
CA PRO A 452 -1.13 17.24 16.96
C PRO A 452 -1.21 16.55 18.32
N TRP A 453 -0.52 17.11 19.33
CA TRP A 453 -0.42 16.56 20.67
C TRP A 453 -1.79 16.51 21.37
N PRO A 454 -2.10 15.43 22.11
CA PRO A 454 -3.39 15.31 22.79
C PRO A 454 -3.56 16.28 23.98
N TRP A 455 -2.46 16.86 24.46
CA TRP A 455 -2.45 17.91 25.50
C TRP A 455 -2.35 19.33 24.94
N ALA A 456 -2.34 19.50 23.61
CA ALA A 456 -2.49 20.79 22.95
C ALA A 456 -3.94 21.00 22.51
N GLU A 457 -4.24 22.14 21.88
CA GLU A 457 -5.55 22.37 21.26
C GLU A 457 -5.83 21.30 20.19
N TRP A 458 -7.01 20.67 20.27
CA TRP A 458 -7.37 19.60 19.36
C TRP A 458 -7.76 20.18 18.00
N THR A 459 -7.14 19.64 16.96
CA THR A 459 -7.50 19.91 15.57
C THR A 459 -8.17 18.68 14.97
N GLY A 460 -8.68 18.81 13.75
CA GLY A 460 -9.13 17.68 12.92
C GLY A 460 -8.13 16.52 12.81
N ARG A 461 -6.83 16.78 13.09
CA ARG A 461 -5.75 15.79 13.00
C ARG A 461 -5.43 15.09 14.32
N THR A 462 -5.81 15.65 15.47
CA THR A 462 -5.48 15.12 16.80
C THR A 462 -5.99 13.70 17.02
N PRO A 463 -7.25 13.34 16.67
CA PRO A 463 -7.72 11.97 16.80
C PRO A 463 -6.87 10.94 16.02
N ASN A 464 -6.55 11.22 14.76
CA ASN A 464 -5.67 10.34 13.98
C ASN A 464 -4.23 10.33 14.51
N GLY A 465 -3.72 11.45 15.03
CA GLY A 465 -2.41 11.52 15.68
C GLY A 465 -2.28 10.54 16.85
N ILE A 466 -3.31 10.46 17.69
CA ILE A 466 -3.40 9.50 18.80
C ILE A 466 -3.46 8.06 18.26
N ILE A 467 -4.33 7.78 17.28
CA ILE A 467 -4.45 6.44 16.68
C ILE A 467 -3.11 5.99 16.09
N PHE A 468 -2.44 6.85 15.34
CA PHE A 468 -1.15 6.52 14.71
C PHE A 468 -0.05 6.30 15.75
N THR A 469 -0.10 7.02 16.89
CA THR A 469 0.81 6.79 18.01
C THR A 469 0.59 5.40 18.63
N ILE A 470 -0.66 4.99 18.83
CA ILE A 470 -0.98 3.64 19.32
C ILE A 470 -0.48 2.59 18.32
N CYS A 471 -0.72 2.79 17.03
CA CYS A 471 -0.27 1.86 15.99
C CYS A 471 1.27 1.75 15.93
N VAL A 472 2.02 2.86 15.93
CA VAL A 472 3.49 2.80 15.85
C VAL A 472 4.10 2.13 17.10
N LEU A 473 3.52 2.34 18.27
CA LEU A 473 3.93 1.65 19.51
C LEU A 473 3.60 0.15 19.44
N GLY A 474 2.43 -0.23 18.92
CA GLY A 474 2.07 -1.62 18.68
C GLY A 474 3.01 -2.32 17.69
N LEU A 475 3.34 -1.67 16.57
CA LEU A 475 4.31 -2.19 15.59
C LEU A 475 5.73 -2.26 16.17
N THR A 476 6.11 -1.33 17.05
CA THR A 476 7.36 -1.39 17.81
C THR A 476 7.37 -2.63 18.72
N ALA A 477 6.28 -2.89 19.44
CA ALA A 477 6.16 -4.09 20.27
C ALA A 477 6.22 -5.38 19.42
N CYS A 478 5.57 -5.40 18.25
CA CYS A 478 5.68 -6.48 17.28
C CYS A 478 7.12 -6.73 16.86
N ALA A 479 7.85 -5.68 16.51
CA ALA A 479 9.23 -5.77 16.05
C ALA A 479 10.21 -6.19 17.17
N LEU A 480 9.95 -5.88 18.44
CA LEU A 480 10.89 -6.13 19.54
C LEU A 480 10.58 -7.40 20.35
N PHE A 481 9.31 -7.69 20.60
CA PHE A 481 8.93 -8.67 21.63
C PHE A 481 8.21 -9.91 21.11
N VAL A 482 7.63 -9.86 19.91
CA VAL A 482 6.88 -11.01 19.38
C VAL A 482 7.84 -12.09 18.89
N ILE A 483 7.64 -13.31 19.39
CA ILE A 483 8.38 -14.49 18.94
C ILE A 483 7.74 -14.95 17.62
N PRO A 484 8.50 -15.02 16.51
CA PRO A 484 7.98 -15.47 15.23
C PRO A 484 7.44 -16.90 15.28
N TYR A 485 6.50 -17.21 14.39
CA TYR A 485 5.96 -18.56 14.23
C TYR A 485 7.08 -19.59 14.08
N GLY A 486 7.04 -20.71 14.81
CA GLY A 486 8.00 -21.80 14.65
C GLY A 486 9.38 -21.62 15.32
N GLN A 487 9.58 -20.57 16.12
CA GLN A 487 10.79 -20.35 16.94
C GLN A 487 10.60 -20.60 18.45
N GLY A 488 9.63 -21.44 18.85
CA GLY A 488 9.45 -21.85 20.26
C GLY A 488 10.72 -22.53 20.83
N ARG A 489 11.10 -22.17 22.07
CA ARG A 489 12.35 -22.51 22.79
C ARG A 489 12.82 -23.97 22.61
N GLY A 490 13.58 -24.24 21.56
CA GLY A 490 14.42 -25.42 21.42
C GLY A 490 15.84 -25.16 21.91
N LYS A 491 16.03 -24.88 23.21
CA LYS A 491 17.34 -24.93 23.90
C LYS A 491 17.16 -25.15 25.40
N LYS A 492 16.67 -26.34 25.77
CA LYS A 492 16.92 -27.01 27.07
C LYS A 492 16.70 -28.50 26.84
N GLY A 493 17.73 -29.22 26.39
CA GLY A 493 17.61 -30.66 26.13
C GLY A 493 18.79 -31.29 25.37
N SER A 494 20.01 -30.79 25.56
CA SER A 494 21.21 -31.43 25.01
C SER A 494 22.40 -31.41 25.97
N GLU A 495 22.17 -31.18 27.27
CA GLU A 495 23.18 -31.33 28.32
C GLU A 495 22.64 -32.35 29.34
N ALA A 496 22.58 -33.63 28.94
CA ALA A 496 22.45 -34.79 29.83
C ALA A 496 22.49 -36.09 29.01
N CYS A 497 23.66 -36.45 28.48
CA CYS A 497 24.03 -37.85 28.18
C CYS A 497 25.50 -37.88 27.71
N HIS A 498 26.40 -37.56 28.64
CA HIS A 498 27.79 -38.02 28.63
C HIS A 498 28.31 -37.88 30.07
N GLU A 499 27.85 -38.79 30.93
CA GLU A 499 28.63 -39.35 32.04
C GLU A 499 28.35 -40.84 32.10
#